data_AF-A0A2V5ZEV9-F1
#
_entry.id   AF-A0A2V5ZEV9-F1
#
_cell.length_a   1.000
_cell.length_b   1.000
_cell.length_c   1.000
_cell.angle_alpha   90.00
_cell.angle_beta   90.00
_cell.angle_gamma   90.00
#
_symmetry.space_group_name_H-M   'P 1'
#
loop_
_entity.id
_entity.type
_entity.pdbx_description
1 polymer ?
#
loop_
_entity_poly.entity_id
_entity_poly.type
_entity_poly.pdbx_seq_one_letter_code
_entity_poly.pdbx_strand_id
1 'polypeptide(L)'
;MDPKLRAAFNADFTPEKYDALVRCVNGTEKWPADFRLSETPVFLTREFTDEVTRAANEILAATRTPEFAKHSAVSVPKDLEVPNESAHPSFHVVDFAICAEGDRLVPRLIELQAFPSLFGFQLLLLDCIRKAYTVIPRNWTSSFGGIKDDAYLE
;
A
#
# COMPACT_ATOMS: atom_id res chain seq x y z
N MET A 1 -12.51 6.31 -7.62
CA MET A 1 -12.94 5.39 -6.54
C MET A 1 -14.11 4.58 -7.03
N ASP A 2 -14.21 3.29 -6.70
CA ASP A 2 -15.33 2.44 -7.14
C ASP A 2 -16.62 2.86 -6.43
N PRO A 3 -17.62 3.40 -7.15
CA PRO A 3 -18.81 3.98 -6.53
C PRO A 3 -19.77 2.91 -6.01
N LYS A 4 -19.80 1.72 -6.62
CA LYS A 4 -20.73 0.65 -6.27
C LYS A 4 -20.35 0.03 -4.93
N LEU A 5 -19.09 -0.37 -4.78
CA LEU A 5 -18.60 -0.93 -3.53
C LEU A 5 -18.54 0.13 -2.43
N ARG A 6 -18.19 1.38 -2.76
CA ARG A 6 -18.30 2.50 -1.81
C ARG A 6 -19.71 2.64 -1.25
N ALA A 7 -20.74 2.65 -2.11
CA ALA A 7 -22.13 2.77 -1.67
C ALA A 7 -22.56 1.57 -0.80
N ALA A 8 -22.21 0.35 -1.21
CA ALA A 8 -22.50 -0.85 -0.45
C ALA A 8 -21.82 -0.85 0.94
N PHE A 9 -20.54 -0.46 1.01
CA PHE A 9 -19.82 -0.33 2.28
C PHE A 9 -20.47 0.72 3.19
N ASN A 10 -20.82 1.89 2.66
CA ASN A 10 -21.44 2.96 3.45
C ASN A 10 -22.80 2.54 4.02
N ALA A 11 -23.59 1.76 3.28
CA ALA A 11 -24.88 1.25 3.75
C ALA A 11 -24.72 0.16 4.82
N ASP A 12 -23.63 -0.59 4.79
CA ASP A 12 -23.33 -1.69 5.72
C ASP A 12 -22.54 -1.24 6.96
N PHE A 13 -21.91 -0.06 6.91
CA PHE A 13 -21.07 0.46 7.98
C PHE A 13 -21.86 0.75 9.27
N THR A 14 -21.31 0.33 10.40
CA THR A 14 -21.77 0.74 11.73
C THR A 14 -20.56 0.99 12.66
N PRO A 15 -20.70 1.83 13.70
CA PRO A 15 -19.65 2.01 14.71
C PRO A 15 -19.20 0.69 15.36
N GLU A 16 -20.13 -0.25 15.60
CA GLU A 16 -19.83 -1.53 16.22
C GLU A 16 -18.94 -2.42 15.35
N LYS A 17 -19.08 -2.34 14.02
CA LYS A 17 -18.19 -3.03 13.06
C LYS A 17 -16.81 -2.39 13.04
N TYR A 18 -16.73 -1.07 13.13
CA TYR A 18 -15.45 -0.39 13.28
C TYR A 18 -14.76 -0.77 14.60
N ASP A 19 -15.49 -0.81 15.72
CA ASP A 19 -14.94 -1.27 16.98
C ASP A 19 -14.48 -2.74 16.90
N ALA A 20 -15.17 -3.58 16.12
CA ALA A 20 -14.74 -4.94 15.86
C ALA A 20 -13.44 -5.02 15.05
N LEU A 21 -13.27 -4.14 14.04
CA LEU A 21 -12.00 -3.99 13.31
C LEU A 21 -10.87 -3.58 14.28
N VAL A 22 -11.09 -2.54 15.09
CA VAL A 22 -10.10 -2.05 16.06
C VAL A 22 -9.72 -3.14 17.07
N ARG A 23 -10.70 -3.87 17.61
CA ARG A 23 -10.44 -5.00 18.51
C ARG A 23 -9.68 -6.13 17.83
N CYS A 24 -9.98 -6.43 16.57
CA CYS A 24 -9.27 -7.46 15.81
C CYS A 24 -7.79 -7.13 15.69
N VAL A 25 -7.46 -5.90 15.29
CA VAL A 25 -6.06 -5.44 15.15
C VAL A 25 -5.36 -5.37 16.51
N ASN A 26 -6.01 -4.82 17.53
CA ASN A 26 -5.38 -4.68 18.85
C ASN A 26 -5.29 -6.00 19.64
N GLY A 27 -5.94 -7.06 19.18
CA GLY A 27 -5.92 -8.36 19.83
C GLY A 27 -4.82 -9.31 19.33
N THR A 28 -4.06 -8.93 18.29
CA THR A 28 -3.04 -9.82 17.70
C THR A 28 -1.71 -9.77 18.41
N GLU A 29 -1.36 -8.63 19.00
CA GLU A 29 -0.07 -8.40 19.66
C GLU A 29 -0.26 -8.08 21.14
N LYS A 30 0.84 -8.15 21.90
CA LYS A 30 0.83 -7.82 23.34
C LYS A 30 0.35 -6.39 23.62
N TRP A 31 0.63 -5.47 22.70
CA TRP A 31 0.31 -4.06 22.82
C TRP A 31 -0.62 -3.63 21.67
N PRO A 32 -1.60 -2.77 21.95
CA PRO A 32 -2.47 -2.23 20.91
C PRO A 32 -1.67 -1.35 19.94
N ALA A 33 -2.22 -1.15 18.74
CA ALA A 33 -1.70 -0.17 17.80
C ALA A 33 -1.68 1.23 18.44
N ASP A 34 -0.55 1.93 18.31
CA ASP A 34 -0.33 3.29 18.81
C ASP A 34 -0.74 4.37 17.80
N PHE A 35 -1.35 3.96 16.68
CA PHE A 35 -1.86 4.80 15.61
C PHE A 35 -3.34 4.54 15.35
N ARG A 36 -3.99 5.49 14.66
CA ARG A 36 -5.41 5.38 14.29
C ARG A 36 -5.58 4.46 13.09
N LEU A 37 -6.60 3.63 13.15
CA LEU A 37 -7.05 2.80 12.03
C LEU A 37 -8.13 3.57 11.27
N SER A 38 -8.06 3.56 9.94
CA SER A 38 -9.13 4.15 9.13
C SER A 38 -10.43 3.37 9.32
N GLU A 39 -11.55 4.06 9.53
CA GLU A 39 -12.88 3.45 9.62
C GLU A 39 -13.32 2.81 8.30
N THR A 40 -12.68 3.20 7.20
CA THR A 40 -13.06 2.76 5.86
C THR A 40 -11.86 2.46 4.96
N PRO A 41 -11.90 1.37 4.17
CA PRO A 41 -10.92 1.11 3.13
C PRO A 41 -11.05 2.09 1.95
N VAL A 42 -10.02 2.14 1.13
CA VAL A 42 -10.01 2.83 -0.17
C VAL A 42 -10.37 1.82 -1.27
N PHE A 43 -11.47 2.05 -1.99
CA PHE A 43 -11.88 1.22 -3.13
C PHE A 43 -11.41 1.85 -4.45
N LEU A 44 -10.28 1.37 -4.96
CA LEU A 44 -9.72 1.83 -6.24
C LEU A 44 -10.50 1.22 -7.42
N THR A 45 -10.70 2.00 -8.49
CA THR A 45 -11.23 1.46 -9.75
C THR A 45 -10.13 0.68 -10.46
N ARG A 46 -10.51 -0.24 -11.36
CA ARG A 46 -9.55 -0.96 -12.21
C ARG A 46 -8.66 0.02 -12.98
N GLU A 47 -9.25 1.04 -13.60
CA GLU A 47 -8.52 2.06 -14.35
C GLU A 47 -7.43 2.74 -13.52
N PHE A 48 -7.77 3.22 -12.32
CA PHE A 48 -6.79 3.87 -11.44
C PHE A 48 -5.71 2.88 -10.96
N THR A 49 -6.12 1.65 -10.62
CA THR A 49 -5.20 0.58 -10.24
C THR A 49 -4.19 0.26 -11.34
N ASP A 50 -4.64 0.15 -12.60
CA ASP A 50 -3.78 -0.13 -13.74
C ASP A 50 -2.82 1.05 -13.98
N GLU A 51 -3.30 2.30 -13.85
CA GLU A 51 -2.50 3.51 -13.99
C GLU A 51 -1.39 3.60 -12.93
N VAL A 52 -1.73 3.44 -11.64
CA VAL A 52 -0.73 3.53 -10.55
C VAL A 52 0.26 2.38 -10.59
N THR A 53 -0.18 1.17 -10.94
CA THR A 53 0.71 0.00 -11.04
C THR A 53 1.68 0.15 -12.21
N ARG A 54 1.21 0.66 -13.36
CA ARG A 54 2.08 0.98 -14.49
C ARG A 54 3.11 2.05 -14.10
N ALA A 55 2.67 3.16 -13.50
CA ALA A 55 3.57 4.23 -13.06
C ALA A 55 4.63 3.73 -12.07
N ALA A 56 4.24 2.89 -11.10
CA ALA A 56 5.18 2.27 -10.17
C ALA A 56 6.23 1.42 -10.91
N ASN A 57 5.79 0.56 -11.84
CA ASN A 57 6.70 -0.29 -12.61
C ASN A 57 7.65 0.51 -13.52
N GLU A 58 7.19 1.59 -14.13
CA GLU A 58 8.03 2.49 -14.94
C GLU A 58 9.11 3.17 -14.08
N ILE A 59 8.73 3.65 -12.88
CA ILE A 59 9.68 4.22 -11.92
C ILE A 59 10.72 3.17 -11.49
N LEU A 60 10.26 1.97 -11.12
CA LEU A 60 11.16 0.88 -10.74
C LEU A 60 12.13 0.49 -11.87
N ALA A 61 11.67 0.51 -13.11
CA ALA A 61 12.54 0.26 -14.26
C ALA A 61 13.60 1.36 -14.41
N ALA A 62 13.20 2.63 -14.24
CA ALA A 62 14.11 3.77 -14.34
C ALA A 62 15.17 3.80 -13.24
N THR A 63 14.82 3.46 -11.99
CA THR A 63 15.75 3.48 -10.84
C THR A 63 16.73 2.31 -10.83
N ARG A 64 16.52 1.28 -11.65
CA ARG A 64 17.37 0.08 -11.73
C ARG A 64 18.41 0.14 -12.85
N THR A 65 18.57 1.29 -13.50
CA THR A 65 19.56 1.48 -14.56
C THR A 65 20.95 1.81 -14.00
N PRO A 66 22.05 1.37 -14.65
CA PRO A 66 23.40 1.79 -14.28
C PRO A 66 23.59 3.31 -14.31
N GLU A 67 22.93 3.98 -15.26
CA GLU A 67 22.95 5.44 -15.41
C GLU A 67 22.31 6.14 -14.21
N PHE A 68 21.19 5.61 -13.70
CA PHE A 68 20.58 6.12 -12.48
C PHE A 68 21.51 5.93 -11.28
N ALA A 69 22.07 4.74 -11.08
CA ALA A 69 22.98 4.46 -9.96
C ALA A 69 24.21 5.40 -9.97
N LYS A 70 24.77 5.69 -11.15
CA LYS A 70 25.88 6.64 -11.28
C LYS A 70 25.47 8.07 -10.92
N HIS A 71 24.26 8.50 -11.29
CA HIS A 71 23.75 9.83 -10.96
C HIS A 71 23.32 9.96 -9.49
N SER A 72 22.75 8.91 -8.88
CA SER A 72 22.35 8.95 -7.49
C SER A 72 23.56 8.94 -6.55
N ALA A 73 24.64 8.25 -6.91
CA ALA A 73 25.86 8.18 -6.10
C ALA A 73 26.45 9.56 -5.75
N VAL A 74 26.40 10.53 -6.68
CA VAL A 74 26.92 11.89 -6.42
C VAL A 74 26.03 12.71 -5.48
N SER A 75 24.82 12.23 -5.17
CA SER A 75 23.87 12.88 -4.27
C SER A 75 24.07 12.49 -2.80
N VAL A 76 24.85 11.44 -2.53
CA VAL A 76 25.17 10.99 -1.18
C VAL A 76 26.44 11.72 -0.71
N PRO A 77 26.41 12.45 0.42
CA PRO A 77 27.61 13.02 1.02
C PRO A 77 28.67 11.94 1.29
N LYS A 78 29.95 12.26 1.05
CA LYS A 78 31.05 11.28 1.18
C LYS A 78 31.16 10.66 2.57
N ASP A 79 30.79 11.40 3.60
CA ASP A 79 30.77 10.95 5.00
C ASP A 79 29.58 10.03 5.34
N LEU A 80 28.61 9.91 4.42
CA LEU A 80 27.46 9.00 4.53
C LEU A 80 27.54 7.82 3.54
N GLU A 81 28.65 7.66 2.81
CA GLU A 81 28.85 6.51 1.93
C GLU A 81 28.94 5.20 2.73
N VAL A 82 28.09 4.24 2.38
CA VAL A 82 28.10 2.90 2.99
C VAL A 82 28.86 1.94 2.10
N PRO A 83 29.94 1.29 2.58
CA PRO A 83 30.71 0.35 1.76
C PRO A 83 29.89 -0.91 1.44
N ASN A 84 30.15 -1.49 0.27
CA ASN A 84 29.54 -2.75 -0.20
C ASN A 84 28.00 -2.70 -0.31
N GLU A 85 27.44 -1.57 -0.75
CA GLU A 85 26.02 -1.49 -1.10
C GLU A 85 25.66 -2.53 -2.18
N SER A 86 24.48 -3.13 -2.06
CA SER A 86 23.96 -4.05 -3.07
C SER A 86 23.65 -3.30 -4.38
N ALA A 87 23.74 -4.01 -5.52
CA ALA A 87 23.48 -3.41 -6.83
C ALA A 87 22.06 -2.86 -7.01
N HIS A 88 21.10 -3.32 -6.19
CA HIS A 88 19.75 -2.81 -6.09
C HIS A 88 19.23 -3.08 -4.67
N PRO A 89 18.19 -2.36 -4.20
CA PRO A 89 17.60 -2.65 -2.90
C PRO A 89 16.80 -3.95 -2.94
N SER A 90 16.66 -4.58 -1.77
CA SER A 90 15.83 -5.78 -1.59
C SER A 90 14.33 -5.48 -1.63
N PHE A 91 13.96 -4.24 -1.30
CA PHE A 91 12.59 -3.74 -1.33
C PHE A 91 12.54 -2.41 -2.05
N HIS A 92 11.41 -2.13 -2.70
CA HIS A 92 11.09 -0.81 -3.20
C HIS A 92 9.63 -0.51 -2.89
N VAL A 93 9.40 0.69 -2.37
CA VAL A 93 8.09 1.27 -2.11
C VAL A 93 8.01 2.57 -2.89
N VAL A 94 6.89 2.76 -3.59
CA VAL A 94 6.60 3.97 -4.37
C VAL A 94 5.33 4.56 -3.82
N ASP A 95 5.45 5.72 -3.18
CA ASP A 95 4.33 6.40 -2.56
C ASP A 95 3.68 7.37 -3.54
N PHE A 96 2.37 7.21 -3.72
CA PHE A 96 1.57 8.09 -4.55
C PHE A 96 0.50 8.81 -3.74
N ALA A 97 0.35 10.11 -3.97
CA ALA A 97 -0.87 10.83 -3.66
C ALA A 97 -1.93 10.56 -4.73
N ILE A 98 -3.20 10.49 -4.31
CA ILE A 98 -4.34 10.48 -5.22
C ILE A 98 -4.78 11.94 -5.41
N CYS A 99 -4.53 12.50 -6.58
CA CYS A 99 -4.89 13.88 -6.94
C CYS A 99 -6.07 13.92 -7.91
N ALA A 100 -6.66 15.10 -8.09
CA ALA A 100 -7.72 15.33 -9.08
C ALA A 100 -7.21 16.18 -10.23
N GLU A 101 -7.56 15.80 -11.46
CA GLU A 101 -7.38 16.57 -12.68
C GLU A 101 -8.71 16.66 -13.42
N GLY A 102 -9.40 17.79 -13.24
CA GLY A 102 -10.82 17.89 -13.59
C GLY A 102 -11.61 16.83 -12.81
N ASP A 103 -12.37 16.01 -13.53
CA ASP A 103 -13.20 14.95 -12.95
C ASP A 103 -12.48 13.59 -12.79
N ARG A 104 -11.20 13.50 -13.17
CA ARG A 104 -10.40 12.26 -13.05
C ARG A 104 -9.50 12.28 -11.82
N LEU A 105 -9.32 11.10 -11.23
CA LEU A 105 -8.27 10.87 -10.23
C LEU A 105 -6.99 10.41 -10.92
N VAL A 106 -5.84 10.93 -10.49
CA VAL A 106 -4.52 10.60 -11.03
C VAL A 106 -3.51 10.35 -9.90
N PRO A 107 -2.58 9.40 -10.05
CA PRO A 107 -1.51 9.18 -9.08
C PRO A 107 -0.38 10.22 -9.27
N ARG A 108 0.10 10.82 -8.18
CA ARG A 108 1.25 11.74 -8.18
C ARG A 108 2.32 11.22 -7.24
N LEU A 109 3.54 11.05 -7.74
CA LEU A 109 4.68 10.55 -6.97
C LEU A 109 4.96 11.48 -5.79
N ILE A 110 5.12 10.91 -4.60
CA ILE A 110 5.50 11.59 -3.37
C ILE A 110 6.91 11.20 -2.96
N GLU A 111 7.17 9.90 -2.81
CA GLU A 111 8.44 9.40 -2.30
C GLU A 111 8.80 8.02 -2.88
N LEU A 112 10.11 7.73 -2.91
CA LEU A 112 10.68 6.41 -3.17
C LEU A 112 11.40 5.94 -1.92
N GLN A 113 11.07 4.75 -1.43
CA GLN A 113 11.69 4.17 -0.25
C GLN A 113 12.21 2.76 -0.55
N ALA A 114 13.26 2.35 0.16
CA ALA A 114 13.95 1.09 -0.07
C ALA A 114 14.00 0.17 1.16
N PHE A 115 13.10 0.39 2.13
CA PHE A 115 13.03 -0.38 3.37
C PHE A 115 11.67 -1.09 3.55
N PRO A 116 11.65 -2.30 4.13
CA PRO A 116 10.44 -3.11 4.26
C PRO A 116 9.61 -2.70 5.48
N SER A 117 8.83 -1.63 5.37
CA SER A 117 7.87 -1.26 6.42
C SER A 117 6.42 -1.60 6.03
N LEU A 118 5.58 -1.87 7.03
CA LEU A 118 4.13 -2.07 6.95
C LEU A 118 3.59 -3.27 6.14
N PHE A 119 4.39 -3.99 5.35
CA PHE A 119 3.91 -5.13 4.54
C PHE A 119 3.12 -6.19 5.32
N GLY A 120 3.60 -6.59 6.51
CA GLY A 120 2.89 -7.56 7.36
C GLY A 120 1.64 -6.95 7.99
N PHE A 121 1.71 -5.68 8.41
CA PHE A 121 0.56 -4.97 8.97
C PHE A 121 -0.57 -4.79 7.93
N GLN A 122 -0.24 -4.53 6.66
CA GLN A 122 -1.22 -4.43 5.58
C GLN A 122 -1.99 -5.74 5.38
N LEU A 123 -1.32 -6.88 5.46
CA LEU A 123 -1.97 -8.20 5.37
C LEU A 123 -2.89 -8.43 6.56
N LEU A 124 -2.40 -8.19 7.78
CA LEU A 124 -3.19 -8.30 9.01
C LEU A 124 -4.43 -7.40 8.96
N LEU A 125 -4.26 -6.14 8.57
CA LEU A 125 -5.35 -5.17 8.50
C LEU A 125 -6.40 -5.61 7.48
N LEU A 126 -5.99 -6.14 6.31
CA LEU A 126 -6.92 -6.67 5.31
C LEU A 126 -7.75 -7.84 5.87
N ASP A 127 -7.13 -8.76 6.60
CA ASP A 127 -7.84 -9.87 7.25
C ASP A 127 -8.87 -9.37 8.28
N CYS A 128 -8.47 -8.44 9.15
CA CYS A 128 -9.39 -7.84 10.12
C CYS A 128 -10.53 -7.05 9.46
N ILE A 129 -10.26 -6.30 8.38
CA ILE A 129 -11.29 -5.60 7.60
C ILE A 129 -12.31 -6.60 7.03
N ARG A 130 -11.85 -7.72 6.46
CA ARG A 130 -12.73 -8.75 5.90
C ARG A 130 -13.59 -9.46 6.95
N LYS A 131 -13.07 -9.62 8.17
CA LYS A 131 -13.83 -10.15 9.32
C LYS A 131 -14.91 -9.17 9.77
N ALA A 132 -14.60 -7.88 9.82
CA ALA A 132 -15.53 -6.84 10.29
C ALA A 132 -16.61 -6.47 9.24
N TYR A 133 -16.23 -6.46 7.96
CA TYR A 133 -17.07 -5.96 6.85
C TYR A 133 -17.24 -7.02 5.77
N THR A 134 -18.19 -7.93 5.98
CA THR A 134 -18.50 -9.03 5.05
C THR A 134 -19.05 -8.57 3.70
N VAL A 135 -19.48 -7.31 3.60
CA VAL A 135 -19.87 -6.65 2.34
C VAL A 135 -18.72 -6.55 1.33
N ILE A 136 -17.47 -6.58 1.80
CA ILE A 136 -16.28 -6.52 0.93
C ILE A 136 -16.05 -7.92 0.32
N PRO A 137 -16.20 -8.08 -1.01
CA PRO A 137 -16.05 -9.39 -1.61
C PRO A 137 -14.61 -9.91 -1.53
N ARG A 138 -14.43 -11.24 -1.40
CA ARG A 138 -13.10 -11.88 -1.27
C ARG A 138 -12.13 -11.60 -2.42
N ASN A 139 -12.64 -11.28 -3.61
CA ASN A 139 -11.81 -10.95 -4.77
C ASN A 139 -11.29 -9.49 -4.75
N TRP A 140 -11.72 -8.67 -3.80
CA TRP A 140 -11.07 -7.38 -3.50
C TRP A 140 -9.88 -7.62 -2.56
N THR A 141 -8.72 -7.14 -2.98
CA THR A 141 -7.44 -7.34 -2.29
C THR A 141 -6.60 -6.07 -2.33
N SER A 142 -5.65 -5.93 -1.41
CA SER A 142 -4.62 -4.88 -1.41
C SER A 142 -3.40 -5.24 -2.27
N SER A 143 -3.31 -6.48 -2.75
CA SER A 143 -2.20 -6.98 -3.55
C SER A 143 -2.42 -6.81 -5.06
N PHE A 144 -1.63 -5.94 -5.69
CA PHE A 144 -1.71 -5.68 -7.13
C PHE A 144 -1.15 -6.83 -7.99
N GLY A 145 -0.22 -7.63 -7.44
CA GLY A 145 0.39 -8.78 -8.12
C GLY A 145 -0.43 -10.07 -8.06
N GLY A 146 -1.62 -10.06 -7.45
CA GLY A 146 -2.52 -11.21 -7.39
C GLY A 146 -2.18 -12.29 -6.35
N ILE A 147 -1.09 -12.13 -5.60
CA ILE A 147 -0.76 -12.94 -4.41
C ILE A 147 -1.87 -12.75 -3.36
N LYS A 148 -2.37 -13.82 -2.75
CA LYS A 148 -3.50 -13.75 -1.82
C LYS A 148 -3.27 -14.62 -0.59
N ASP A 149 -3.82 -14.15 0.53
CA ASP A 149 -3.99 -14.93 1.76
C ASP A 149 -2.68 -15.65 2.15
N ASP A 150 -2.69 -16.97 2.33
CA ASP A 150 -1.52 -17.73 2.81
C ASP A 150 -0.32 -17.66 1.85
N ALA A 151 -0.56 -17.49 0.54
CA ALA A 151 0.51 -17.34 -0.46
C ALA A 151 1.30 -16.04 -0.31
N TYR A 152 0.85 -15.09 0.53
CA TYR A 152 1.62 -13.89 0.87
C TYR A 152 2.69 -14.17 1.93
N LEU A 153 2.54 -15.26 2.70
CA LEU A 153 3.46 -15.64 3.78
C LEU A 153 4.54 -16.64 3.35
N GLU A 154 4.39 -17.22 2.16
CA GLU A 154 5.35 -18.12 1.51
C GLU A 154 6.36 -17.35 0.66
#